data_AF-A0A936NI24-F1
#
_entry.id   AF-A0A936NI24-F1
#
_cell.length_a   1.000
_cell.length_b   1.000
_cell.length_c   1.000
_cell.angle_alpha   90.00
_cell.angle_beta   90.00
_cell.angle_gamma   90.00
#
_symmetry.space_group_name_H-M   'P 1'
#
loop_
_entity.id
_entity.type
_entity.pdbx_description
1 polymer ?
#
loop_
_entity_poly.entity_id
_entity_poly.type
_entity_poly.pdbx_seq_one_letter_code
_entity_poly.pdbx_strand_id
1 'polypeptide(L)'
;MGQGARIDSDNNTAQVADPIDIQVGGLLRLTGKSEIETTAIGRAPAADLIVKATDIQLLGGSKFSVDTTSSSSGAGGGVIIQGNVGLSNLVTIDGLESGIFTSTQGTGPAGNIAVKATSVTIQNGGKISADTTGTSSTATGGAIIINATDHVTLTSGASITASSVVDPEVPGTGIADAGNVFVNAGQQLDLTTDSSITTTTESAQANGGNIDIRAVDHVRLVNSEISTSVIGAEGSGGNIFIDPNLVLLQDSTVTARAVTGSGGNITFVTPLFLADPDSIVSASSEFGPDGKVTARSNLIATIPQLESKSDSATSAPPKPLRRTGRWRAKHLYPCRTRCPPHPTWRMAQQPSRNGTLDRR
;
A
#
# COMPACT_ATOMS: atom_id res chain seq x y z
N MET A 1 0.22 17.36 -23.41
CA MET A 1 -0.70 18.51 -23.55
C MET A 1 -0.08 19.75 -22.88
N GLY A 2 -0.66 20.94 -23.08
CA GLY A 2 -0.31 22.11 -22.25
C GLY A 2 -0.70 21.88 -20.78
N GLN A 3 -0.22 22.72 -19.86
CA GLN A 3 -0.59 22.58 -18.44
C GLN A 3 -2.11 22.78 -18.25
N GLY A 4 -2.73 21.91 -17.44
CA GLY A 4 -4.15 21.99 -17.09
C GLY A 4 -5.12 21.66 -18.22
N ALA A 5 -4.70 20.89 -19.24
CA ALA A 5 -5.57 20.51 -20.34
C ALA A 5 -6.54 19.40 -19.92
N ARG A 6 -7.78 19.45 -20.42
CA ARG A 6 -8.81 18.43 -20.19
C ARG A 6 -9.33 17.87 -21.52
N ILE A 7 -9.37 16.55 -21.64
CA ILE A 7 -10.16 15.83 -22.65
C ILE A 7 -11.22 15.02 -21.90
N ASP A 8 -12.46 15.10 -22.34
CA ASP A 8 -13.59 14.52 -21.60
C ASP A 8 -14.63 13.91 -22.54
N SER A 9 -15.29 12.85 -22.09
CA SER A 9 -16.43 12.20 -22.74
C SER A 9 -17.47 11.83 -21.69
N ASP A 10 -18.54 12.61 -21.63
CA ASP A 10 -19.64 12.42 -20.68
C ASP A 10 -20.81 11.67 -21.31
N ASN A 11 -21.31 10.66 -20.58
CA ASN A 11 -22.48 9.91 -20.97
C ASN A 11 -23.65 10.11 -19.99
N ASN A 12 -24.62 10.93 -20.41
CA ASN A 12 -25.88 11.16 -19.70
C ASN A 12 -27.08 10.45 -20.35
N THR A 13 -26.83 9.43 -21.18
CA THR A 13 -27.89 8.73 -21.93
C THR A 13 -27.95 7.25 -21.58
N ALA A 14 -28.95 6.55 -22.12
CA ALA A 14 -29.06 5.09 -22.02
C ALA A 14 -28.18 4.34 -23.04
N GLN A 15 -27.48 5.05 -23.93
CA GLN A 15 -26.54 4.48 -24.90
C GLN A 15 -25.13 4.54 -24.31
N VAL A 16 -24.26 3.59 -24.67
CA VAL A 16 -22.85 3.62 -24.27
C VAL A 16 -22.16 4.77 -25.01
N ALA A 17 -21.37 5.59 -24.32
CA ALA A 17 -20.55 6.61 -24.98
C ALA A 17 -19.39 5.97 -25.74
N ASP A 18 -18.97 6.61 -26.82
CA ASP A 18 -17.79 6.16 -27.57
C ASP A 18 -16.54 6.24 -26.67
N PRO A 19 -15.63 5.25 -26.78
CA PRO A 19 -14.39 5.28 -26.02
C PRO A 19 -13.51 6.45 -26.47
N ILE A 20 -12.73 6.99 -25.53
CA ILE A 20 -11.64 7.90 -25.88
C ILE A 20 -10.46 7.03 -26.34
N ASP A 21 -10.14 7.07 -27.63
CA ASP A 21 -8.95 6.41 -28.21
C ASP A 21 -7.88 7.46 -28.56
N ILE A 22 -6.77 7.44 -27.81
CA ILE A 22 -5.63 8.33 -28.00
C ILE A 22 -4.46 7.54 -28.55
N GLN A 23 -3.99 7.93 -29.72
CA GLN A 23 -2.84 7.31 -30.37
C GLN A 23 -1.74 8.35 -30.62
N VAL A 24 -0.59 8.15 -29.98
CA VAL A 24 0.58 9.04 -30.08
C VAL A 24 1.79 8.20 -30.50
N GLY A 25 2.43 8.53 -31.62
CA GLY A 25 3.59 7.76 -32.10
C GLY A 25 4.87 7.87 -31.26
N GLY A 26 4.88 8.72 -30.23
CA GLY A 26 6.03 9.03 -29.39
C GLY A 26 5.63 9.21 -27.93
N LEU A 27 6.16 10.25 -27.27
CA LEU A 27 5.84 10.57 -25.89
C LEU A 27 4.48 11.26 -25.76
N LEU A 28 3.55 10.64 -25.04
CA LEU A 28 2.39 11.31 -24.47
C LEU A 28 2.72 11.78 -23.06
N ARG A 29 2.93 13.08 -22.89
CA ARG A 29 3.18 13.69 -21.58
C ARG A 29 2.04 14.61 -21.16
N LEU A 30 1.51 14.37 -19.97
CA LEU A 30 0.55 15.22 -19.28
C LEU A 30 1.25 15.91 -18.10
N THR A 31 1.01 17.20 -17.94
CA THR A 31 1.59 18.01 -16.87
C THR A 31 0.58 18.99 -16.30
N GLY A 32 0.83 19.45 -15.07
CA GLY A 32 0.08 20.56 -14.47
C GLY A 32 -1.41 20.26 -14.30
N LYS A 33 -1.74 19.13 -13.68
CA LYS A 33 -3.12 18.67 -13.44
C LYS A 33 -3.94 18.49 -14.72
N SER A 34 -3.31 17.98 -15.79
CA SER A 34 -4.06 17.65 -17.00
C SER A 34 -4.88 16.38 -16.79
N GLU A 35 -6.07 16.31 -17.38
CA GLU A 35 -7.01 15.21 -17.19
C GLU A 35 -7.49 14.64 -18.53
N ILE A 36 -7.56 13.32 -18.63
CA ILE A 36 -8.31 12.63 -19.67
C ILE A 36 -9.32 11.75 -18.97
N GLU A 37 -10.59 12.06 -19.14
CA GLU A 37 -11.66 11.54 -18.33
C GLU A 37 -12.79 11.01 -19.21
N THR A 38 -13.44 9.94 -18.75
CA THR A 38 -14.76 9.56 -19.26
C THR A 38 -15.68 9.42 -18.06
N THR A 39 -16.93 9.86 -18.19
CA THR A 39 -17.90 9.82 -17.09
C THR A 39 -19.20 9.14 -17.52
N ALA A 40 -19.65 8.13 -16.78
CA ALA A 40 -21.02 7.61 -16.91
C ALA A 40 -21.94 8.06 -15.78
N ILE A 41 -23.04 8.68 -16.16
CA ILE A 41 -24.08 9.18 -15.24
C ILE A 41 -25.33 8.29 -15.29
N GLY A 42 -25.59 7.69 -16.46
CA GLY A 42 -26.81 6.94 -16.78
C GLY A 42 -26.78 5.44 -16.44
N ARG A 43 -27.68 4.69 -17.08
CA ARG A 43 -27.76 3.22 -16.92
C ARG A 43 -26.73 2.46 -17.75
N ALA A 44 -26.12 3.13 -18.73
CA ALA A 44 -25.11 2.54 -19.58
C ALA A 44 -23.76 2.44 -18.86
N PRO A 45 -22.93 1.43 -19.17
CA PRO A 45 -21.55 1.38 -18.73
C PRO A 45 -20.75 2.65 -19.10
N ALA A 46 -19.73 2.96 -18.29
CA ALA A 46 -18.75 3.98 -18.65
C ALA A 46 -17.96 3.56 -19.90
N ALA A 47 -17.60 4.55 -20.71
CA ALA A 47 -16.79 4.33 -21.89
C ALA A 47 -15.35 4.02 -21.49
N ASP A 48 -14.67 3.23 -22.30
CA ASP A 48 -13.26 2.93 -22.04
C ASP A 48 -12.36 4.12 -22.42
N LEU A 49 -11.26 4.28 -21.69
CA LEU A 49 -10.15 5.15 -22.06
C LEU A 49 -9.00 4.29 -22.58
N ILE A 50 -8.71 4.40 -23.87
CA ILE A 50 -7.65 3.66 -24.55
C ILE A 50 -6.53 4.64 -24.88
N VAL A 51 -5.34 4.40 -24.35
CA VAL A 51 -4.16 5.24 -24.59
C VAL A 51 -3.04 4.38 -25.15
N LYS A 52 -2.65 4.69 -26.37
CA LYS A 52 -1.54 4.07 -27.09
C LYS A 52 -0.46 5.10 -27.34
N ALA A 53 0.70 4.91 -26.72
CA ALA A 53 1.86 5.74 -26.96
C ALA A 53 3.15 4.95 -26.83
N THR A 54 4.24 5.45 -27.38
CA THR A 54 5.56 4.86 -27.14
C THR A 54 5.93 5.04 -25.67
N ASP A 55 5.89 6.27 -25.18
CA ASP A 55 6.12 6.56 -23.76
C ASP A 55 4.95 7.38 -23.20
N ILE A 56 4.62 7.15 -21.94
CA ILE A 56 3.54 7.83 -21.23
C ILE A 56 4.08 8.41 -19.94
N GLN A 57 3.83 9.70 -19.73
CA GLN A 57 4.24 10.42 -18.52
C GLN A 57 3.06 11.19 -17.95
N LEU A 58 2.67 10.85 -16.73
CA LEU A 58 1.68 11.56 -15.93
C LEU A 58 2.40 12.32 -14.81
N LEU A 59 2.52 13.63 -14.95
CA LEU A 59 3.31 14.48 -14.04
C LEU A 59 2.45 15.56 -13.39
N GLY A 60 2.79 15.90 -12.14
CA GLY A 60 2.26 17.10 -11.47
C GLY A 60 0.74 17.11 -11.33
N GLY A 61 0.17 16.03 -10.80
CA GLY A 61 -1.26 15.85 -10.53
C GLY A 61 -2.09 15.48 -11.75
N SER A 62 -1.46 15.00 -12.83
CA SER A 62 -2.17 14.67 -14.07
C SER A 62 -2.74 13.26 -14.04
N LYS A 63 -3.96 13.08 -14.57
CA LYS A 63 -4.69 11.83 -14.42
C LYS A 63 -5.32 11.31 -15.72
N PHE A 64 -5.40 9.99 -15.80
CA PHE A 64 -6.32 9.26 -16.68
C PHE A 64 -7.43 8.69 -15.80
N SER A 65 -8.69 8.97 -16.12
CA SER A 65 -9.84 8.62 -15.26
C SER A 65 -10.98 8.04 -16.08
N VAL A 66 -11.66 7.03 -15.52
CA VAL A 66 -12.93 6.51 -16.03
C VAL A 66 -13.87 6.34 -14.86
N ASP A 67 -14.86 7.21 -14.79
CA ASP A 67 -15.66 7.41 -13.59
C ASP A 67 -17.14 7.11 -13.83
N THR A 68 -17.81 6.63 -12.78
CA THR A 68 -19.27 6.56 -12.74
C THR A 68 -19.80 7.32 -11.53
N THR A 69 -20.93 8.01 -11.72
CA THR A 69 -21.58 8.75 -10.63
C THR A 69 -22.44 7.83 -9.78
N SER A 70 -22.86 8.31 -8.61
CA SER A 70 -23.75 7.58 -7.70
C SER A 70 -25.13 7.27 -8.27
N SER A 71 -25.56 7.97 -9.33
CA SER A 71 -26.80 7.68 -10.05
C SER A 71 -26.64 6.61 -11.13
N SER A 72 -25.41 6.20 -11.42
CA SER A 72 -25.13 5.19 -12.43
C SER A 72 -25.53 3.80 -11.94
N SER A 73 -26.08 3.01 -12.85
CA SER A 73 -26.27 1.56 -12.66
C SER A 73 -25.48 0.74 -13.68
N GLY A 74 -24.71 1.41 -14.55
CA GLY A 74 -23.78 0.77 -15.46
C GLY A 74 -22.49 0.38 -14.75
N ALA A 75 -21.79 -0.61 -15.31
CA ALA A 75 -20.43 -0.94 -14.88
C ALA A 75 -19.45 0.20 -15.16
N GLY A 76 -18.40 0.32 -14.34
CA GLY A 76 -17.26 1.17 -14.65
C GLY A 76 -16.58 0.75 -15.95
N GLY A 77 -16.20 1.72 -16.77
CA GLY A 77 -15.40 1.50 -17.97
C GLY A 77 -13.94 1.22 -17.61
N GLY A 78 -13.17 0.71 -18.56
CA GLY A 78 -11.77 0.36 -18.35
C GLY A 78 -10.79 1.44 -18.78
N VAL A 79 -9.64 1.52 -18.12
CA VAL A 79 -8.46 2.23 -18.66
C VAL A 79 -7.49 1.21 -19.24
N ILE A 80 -7.20 1.35 -20.52
CA ILE A 80 -6.28 0.48 -21.25
C ILE A 80 -5.09 1.31 -21.71
N ILE A 81 -3.94 1.07 -21.08
CA ILE A 81 -2.66 1.67 -21.43
C ILE A 81 -1.82 0.64 -22.18
N GLN A 82 -1.46 0.96 -23.42
CA GLN A 82 -0.66 0.08 -24.27
C GLN A 82 0.54 0.84 -24.84
N GLY A 83 1.74 0.36 -24.53
CA GLY A 83 2.94 0.74 -25.27
C GLY A 83 2.78 0.41 -26.76
N ASN A 84 3.19 1.32 -27.64
CA ASN A 84 3.31 1.01 -29.06
C ASN A 84 4.38 -0.07 -29.29
N VAL A 85 4.33 -0.78 -30.41
CA VAL A 85 5.43 -1.67 -30.79
C VAL A 85 6.71 -0.83 -31.00
N GLY A 86 7.69 -0.97 -30.12
CA GLY A 86 8.90 -0.15 -30.06
C GLY A 86 9.92 -0.67 -29.03
N LEU A 87 11.14 -0.12 -29.05
CA LEU A 87 12.24 -0.54 -28.14
C LEU A 87 12.11 0.04 -26.72
N SER A 88 11.42 1.18 -26.57
CA SER A 88 11.12 1.83 -25.30
C SER A 88 9.61 1.95 -25.16
N ASN A 89 9.04 1.32 -24.14
CA ASN A 89 7.64 1.45 -23.77
C ASN A 89 7.54 1.77 -22.29
N LEU A 90 7.71 3.03 -21.94
CA LEU A 90 7.79 3.43 -20.53
C LEU A 90 6.50 4.09 -20.07
N VAL A 91 5.99 3.65 -18.91
CA VAL A 91 4.90 4.33 -18.21
C VAL A 91 5.47 4.91 -16.92
N THR A 92 5.46 6.23 -16.81
CA THR A 92 5.89 6.96 -15.61
C THR A 92 4.75 7.75 -15.01
N ILE A 93 4.47 7.53 -13.73
CA ILE A 93 3.50 8.28 -12.94
C ILE A 93 4.27 8.94 -11.80
N ASP A 94 4.35 10.27 -11.82
CA ASP A 94 5.15 11.04 -10.87
C ASP A 94 4.35 12.18 -10.24
N GLY A 95 4.27 12.13 -8.92
CA GLY A 95 3.72 13.19 -8.10
C GLY A 95 2.37 12.84 -7.49
N LEU A 96 2.06 13.51 -6.38
CA LEU A 96 0.79 13.42 -5.69
C LEU A 96 -0.36 13.77 -6.65
N GLU A 97 -1.46 13.02 -6.58
CA GLU A 97 -2.63 13.12 -7.47
C GLU A 97 -2.37 12.71 -8.93
N SER A 98 -1.12 12.42 -9.33
CA SER A 98 -0.86 11.84 -10.66
C SER A 98 -1.27 10.37 -10.66
N GLY A 99 -1.98 9.93 -11.69
CA GLY A 99 -2.37 8.53 -11.70
C GLY A 99 -3.32 8.06 -12.79
N ILE A 100 -3.60 6.76 -12.71
CA ILE A 100 -4.58 6.09 -13.56
C ILE A 100 -5.69 5.58 -12.65
N PHE A 101 -6.93 5.97 -12.93
CA PHE A 101 -8.05 5.75 -12.04
C PHE A 101 -9.24 5.16 -12.81
N THR A 102 -9.92 4.24 -12.16
CA THR A 102 -11.32 3.95 -12.44
C THR A 102 -12.07 4.07 -11.13
N SER A 103 -13.08 4.94 -11.05
CA SER A 103 -13.89 5.12 -9.84
C SER A 103 -15.34 4.80 -10.12
N THR A 104 -15.95 3.92 -9.34
CA THR A 104 -17.38 3.64 -9.47
C THR A 104 -18.12 3.96 -8.19
N GLN A 105 -18.97 4.99 -8.26
CA GLN A 105 -19.84 5.40 -7.15
C GLN A 105 -21.25 4.80 -7.27
N GLY A 106 -21.63 4.39 -8.48
CA GLY A 106 -22.93 3.80 -8.79
C GLY A 106 -23.09 2.37 -8.28
N THR A 107 -24.14 1.69 -8.74
CA THR A 107 -24.43 0.31 -8.30
C THR A 107 -23.70 -0.76 -9.10
N GLY A 108 -23.08 -0.42 -10.23
CA GLY A 108 -22.30 -1.35 -11.03
C GLY A 108 -20.92 -1.67 -10.43
N PRO A 109 -20.22 -2.70 -10.94
CA PRO A 109 -18.86 -3.01 -10.53
C PRO A 109 -17.87 -1.93 -10.98
N ALA A 110 -16.73 -1.82 -10.28
CA ALA A 110 -15.67 -0.88 -10.66
C ALA A 110 -15.05 -1.22 -12.02
N GLY A 111 -14.51 -0.19 -12.66
CA GLY A 111 -13.75 -0.32 -13.89
C GLY A 111 -12.46 -1.11 -13.70
N ASN A 112 -11.90 -1.62 -14.80
CA ASN A 112 -10.63 -2.34 -14.77
C ASN A 112 -9.50 -1.47 -15.35
N ILE A 113 -8.30 -1.62 -14.83
CA ILE A 113 -7.10 -0.96 -15.37
C ILE A 113 -6.17 -2.02 -15.93
N ALA A 114 -5.76 -1.86 -17.19
CA ALA A 114 -4.75 -2.70 -17.82
C ALA A 114 -3.59 -1.83 -18.31
N VAL A 115 -2.38 -2.09 -17.80
CA VAL A 115 -1.15 -1.41 -18.20
C VAL A 115 -0.21 -2.42 -18.83
N LYS A 116 0.18 -2.19 -20.09
CA LYS A 116 1.20 -2.96 -20.79
C LYS A 116 2.35 -2.07 -21.21
N ALA A 117 3.54 -2.36 -20.70
CA ALA A 117 4.75 -1.55 -20.89
C ALA A 117 6.00 -2.44 -20.91
N THR A 118 7.13 -1.88 -21.30
CA THR A 118 8.45 -2.47 -21.00
C THR A 118 8.75 -2.30 -19.52
N SER A 119 8.61 -1.07 -19.02
CA SER A 119 8.83 -0.73 -17.62
C SER A 119 7.75 0.21 -17.10
N VAL A 120 7.35 0.02 -15.84
CA VAL A 120 6.40 0.88 -15.15
C VAL A 120 7.06 1.47 -13.91
N THR A 121 7.05 2.79 -13.79
CA THR A 121 7.56 3.52 -12.63
C THR A 121 6.48 4.40 -12.04
N ILE A 122 6.17 4.17 -10.77
CA ILE A 122 5.22 4.98 -10.00
C ILE A 122 6.00 5.58 -8.83
N GLN A 123 5.99 6.90 -8.69
CA GLN A 123 6.81 7.58 -7.70
C GLN A 123 6.18 8.82 -7.11
N ASN A 124 6.70 9.24 -5.95
CA ASN A 124 6.39 10.50 -5.29
C ASN A 124 4.88 10.70 -5.05
N GLY A 125 4.20 9.67 -4.56
CA GLY A 125 2.74 9.69 -4.32
C GLY A 125 1.88 9.39 -5.55
N GLY A 126 2.47 8.99 -6.68
CA GLY A 126 1.73 8.53 -7.85
C GLY A 126 0.86 7.30 -7.53
N LYS A 127 -0.28 7.18 -8.23
CA LYS A 127 -1.28 6.14 -7.91
C LYS A 127 -1.85 5.44 -9.15
N ILE A 128 -2.11 4.14 -9.03
CA ILE A 128 -3.02 3.39 -9.93
C ILE A 128 -4.15 2.82 -9.08
N SER A 129 -5.40 3.06 -9.44
CA SER A 129 -6.52 2.70 -8.58
C SER A 129 -7.78 2.30 -9.32
N ALA A 130 -8.34 1.15 -8.92
CA ALA A 130 -9.57 0.60 -9.43
C ALA A 130 -10.58 0.42 -8.30
N ASP A 131 -11.00 1.56 -7.74
CA ASP A 131 -11.78 1.62 -6.51
C ASP A 131 -13.29 1.79 -6.80
N THR A 132 -14.12 1.29 -5.89
CA THR A 132 -15.56 1.58 -5.87
C THR A 132 -16.02 2.02 -4.50
N THR A 133 -16.93 2.99 -4.47
CA THR A 133 -17.67 3.42 -3.28
C THR A 133 -19.16 3.10 -3.42
N GLY A 134 -19.51 2.27 -4.40
CA GLY A 134 -20.87 1.82 -4.61
C GLY A 134 -21.30 0.90 -3.48
N THR A 135 -22.52 1.08 -2.99
CA THR A 135 -23.02 0.33 -1.83
C THR A 135 -23.91 -0.86 -2.20
N SER A 136 -24.05 -1.14 -3.50
CA SER A 136 -24.80 -2.28 -4.03
C SER A 136 -23.99 -3.58 -3.89
N SER A 137 -24.67 -4.73 -3.82
CA SER A 137 -24.00 -6.06 -3.85
C SER A 137 -23.31 -6.38 -5.17
N THR A 138 -23.52 -5.54 -6.18
CA THR A 138 -22.90 -5.63 -7.49
C THR A 138 -21.73 -4.65 -7.66
N ALA A 139 -21.47 -3.81 -6.66
CA ALA A 139 -20.39 -2.82 -6.68
C ALA A 139 -19.08 -3.43 -6.15
N THR A 140 -18.57 -4.45 -6.84
CA THR A 140 -17.29 -5.08 -6.51
C THR A 140 -16.12 -4.22 -6.99
N GLY A 141 -14.98 -4.30 -6.30
CA GLY A 141 -13.75 -3.61 -6.73
C GLY A 141 -13.26 -4.08 -8.10
N GLY A 142 -12.51 -3.21 -8.78
CA GLY A 142 -12.02 -3.47 -10.13
C GLY A 142 -10.76 -4.33 -10.15
N ALA A 143 -10.37 -4.81 -11.33
CA ALA A 143 -9.10 -5.49 -11.53
C ALA A 143 -8.02 -4.52 -12.04
N ILE A 144 -6.83 -4.60 -11.46
CA ILE A 144 -5.63 -3.92 -11.98
C ILE A 144 -4.69 -4.98 -12.52
N ILE A 145 -4.32 -4.85 -13.79
CA ILE A 145 -3.43 -5.77 -14.50
C ILE A 145 -2.24 -4.96 -15.01
N ILE A 146 -1.06 -5.21 -14.44
CA ILE A 146 0.20 -4.62 -14.91
C ILE A 146 1.03 -5.73 -15.54
N ASN A 147 1.35 -5.56 -16.82
CA ASN A 147 2.21 -6.43 -17.60
C ASN A 147 3.42 -5.63 -18.08
N ALA A 148 4.49 -5.66 -17.30
CA ALA A 148 5.82 -5.20 -17.69
C ALA A 148 6.64 -6.36 -18.25
N THR A 149 7.57 -6.06 -19.16
CA THR A 149 8.53 -7.08 -19.65
C THR A 149 9.91 -6.97 -19.00
N ASP A 150 10.23 -5.82 -18.42
CA ASP A 150 11.52 -5.56 -17.80
C ASP A 150 11.38 -5.32 -16.28
N HIS A 151 10.72 -4.25 -15.83
CA HIS A 151 10.58 -4.02 -14.39
C HIS A 151 9.35 -3.18 -14.02
N VAL A 152 8.92 -3.33 -12.77
CA VAL A 152 7.95 -2.45 -12.11
C VAL A 152 8.59 -1.87 -10.85
N THR A 153 8.52 -0.56 -10.69
CA THR A 153 9.06 0.15 -9.51
C THR A 153 8.00 1.05 -8.91
N LEU A 154 7.76 0.89 -7.62
CA LEU A 154 6.98 1.80 -6.79
C LEU A 154 7.90 2.42 -5.74
N THR A 155 7.98 3.75 -5.68
CA THR A 155 8.79 4.43 -4.66
C THR A 155 8.14 5.68 -4.08
N SER A 156 8.53 6.06 -2.86
CA SER A 156 8.21 7.36 -2.28
C SER A 156 6.71 7.61 -2.16
N GLY A 157 6.00 6.73 -1.45
CA GLY A 157 4.54 6.83 -1.24
C GLY A 157 3.69 6.41 -2.44
N ALA A 158 4.27 5.75 -3.43
CA ALA A 158 3.53 5.26 -4.59
C ALA A 158 2.57 4.12 -4.21
N SER A 159 1.39 4.06 -4.84
CA SER A 159 0.38 3.05 -4.50
C SER A 159 -0.34 2.44 -5.70
N ILE A 160 -0.67 1.16 -5.57
CA ILE A 160 -1.63 0.44 -6.42
C ILE A 160 -2.77 -0.06 -5.52
N THR A 161 -4.00 0.37 -5.76
CA THR A 161 -5.14 0.02 -4.90
C THR A 161 -6.34 -0.49 -5.69
N ALA A 162 -6.87 -1.65 -5.31
CA ALA A 162 -8.13 -2.17 -5.89
C ALA A 162 -9.12 -2.46 -4.76
N SER A 163 -9.90 -1.45 -4.40
CA SER A 163 -10.70 -1.45 -3.16
C SER A 163 -12.19 -1.33 -3.44
N SER A 164 -12.98 -1.80 -2.49
CA SER A 164 -14.42 -1.59 -2.45
C SER A 164 -14.83 -1.11 -1.07
N VAL A 165 -15.39 0.10 -1.00
CA VAL A 165 -15.91 0.65 0.24
C VAL A 165 -17.42 0.54 0.19
N VAL A 166 -17.99 -0.10 1.21
CA VAL A 166 -19.42 -0.06 1.46
C VAL A 166 -19.65 0.66 2.77
N ASP A 167 -20.60 1.57 2.79
CA ASP A 167 -21.01 2.22 4.04
C ASP A 167 -21.55 1.14 5.00
N PRO A 168 -20.85 0.86 6.12
CA PRO A 168 -21.27 -0.17 7.06
C PRO A 168 -22.51 0.22 7.87
N GLU A 169 -22.92 1.50 7.84
CA GLU A 169 -24.04 2.01 8.62
C GLU A 169 -25.39 1.88 7.90
N VAL A 170 -25.40 1.58 6.60
CA VAL A 170 -26.63 1.48 5.80
C VAL A 170 -27.11 0.02 5.72
N PRO A 171 -28.24 -0.34 6.34
CA PRO A 171 -28.75 -1.71 6.30
C PRO A 171 -29.16 -2.12 4.87
N GLY A 172 -28.72 -3.30 4.42
CA GLY A 172 -29.02 -3.80 3.08
C GLY A 172 -28.07 -3.32 1.98
N THR A 173 -26.98 -2.65 2.36
CA THR A 173 -25.82 -2.51 1.46
C THR A 173 -25.20 -3.87 1.25
N GLY A 174 -24.84 -4.13 0.00
CA GLY A 174 -24.54 -5.47 -0.43
C GLY A 174 -23.11 -5.93 -0.16
N ILE A 175 -22.88 -7.20 -0.46
CA ILE A 175 -21.56 -7.83 -0.55
C ILE A 175 -20.78 -7.13 -1.66
N ALA A 176 -19.70 -6.43 -1.32
CA ALA A 176 -18.79 -5.85 -2.31
C ALA A 176 -17.40 -6.42 -2.08
N ASP A 177 -17.06 -7.48 -2.81
CA ASP A 177 -15.72 -8.05 -2.77
C ASP A 177 -14.69 -7.01 -3.25
N ALA A 178 -13.52 -7.02 -2.63
CA ALA A 178 -12.42 -6.17 -3.05
C ALA A 178 -11.92 -6.55 -4.44
N GLY A 179 -11.28 -5.58 -5.10
CA GLY A 179 -10.70 -5.76 -6.42
C GLY A 179 -9.48 -6.67 -6.40
N ASN A 180 -9.04 -7.11 -7.57
CA ASN A 180 -7.85 -7.95 -7.70
C ASN A 180 -6.69 -7.16 -8.32
N VAL A 181 -5.46 -7.43 -7.88
CA VAL A 181 -4.25 -6.86 -8.47
C VAL A 181 -3.39 -7.97 -9.03
N PHE A 182 -3.08 -7.89 -10.32
CA PHE A 182 -2.15 -8.77 -11.00
C PHE A 182 -0.95 -7.96 -11.51
N VAL A 183 0.25 -8.30 -11.04
CA VAL A 183 1.50 -7.68 -11.48
C VAL A 183 2.42 -8.75 -12.05
N ASN A 184 2.56 -8.78 -13.36
CA ASN A 184 3.69 -9.41 -14.02
C ASN A 184 4.76 -8.33 -14.23
N ALA A 185 5.82 -8.38 -13.45
CA ALA A 185 6.85 -7.35 -13.41
C ALA A 185 7.98 -7.57 -14.43
N GLY A 186 7.94 -8.66 -15.22
CA GLY A 186 9.05 -9.03 -16.08
C GLY A 186 10.22 -9.55 -15.25
N GLN A 187 11.35 -8.84 -15.25
CA GLN A 187 12.52 -9.22 -14.48
C GLN A 187 12.35 -8.95 -12.98
N GLN A 188 11.85 -7.79 -12.57
CA GLN A 188 11.84 -7.43 -11.15
C GLN A 188 10.69 -6.52 -10.73
N LEU A 189 10.27 -6.68 -9.46
CA LEU A 189 9.40 -5.74 -8.75
C LEU A 189 10.15 -5.15 -7.55
N ASP A 190 10.23 -3.82 -7.49
CA ASP A 190 10.78 -3.08 -6.36
C ASP A 190 9.72 -2.15 -5.74
N LEU A 191 9.44 -2.32 -4.44
CA LEU A 191 8.67 -1.39 -3.62
C LEU A 191 9.61 -0.78 -2.59
N THR A 192 9.75 0.55 -2.58
CA THR A 192 10.61 1.25 -1.63
C THR A 192 9.94 2.49 -1.04
N THR A 193 10.33 2.88 0.18
CA THR A 193 9.97 4.18 0.75
C THR A 193 8.46 4.41 0.81
N ASP A 194 7.79 3.74 1.73
CA ASP A 194 6.36 3.86 2.05
C ASP A 194 5.43 3.54 0.85
N SER A 195 5.88 2.67 -0.05
CA SER A 195 5.08 2.27 -1.22
C SER A 195 4.19 1.07 -0.92
N SER A 196 3.05 0.97 -1.61
CA SER A 196 2.07 -0.09 -1.32
C SER A 196 1.35 -0.70 -2.52
N ILE A 197 0.99 -1.98 -2.40
CA ILE A 197 0.01 -2.65 -3.26
C ILE A 197 -1.07 -3.23 -2.36
N THR A 198 -2.30 -2.74 -2.48
CA THR A 198 -3.38 -3.10 -1.56
C THR A 198 -4.68 -3.48 -2.25
N THR A 199 -5.41 -4.38 -1.62
CA THR A 199 -6.82 -4.64 -1.93
C THR A 199 -7.59 -4.67 -0.61
N THR A 200 -8.61 -3.83 -0.50
CA THR A 200 -9.36 -3.67 0.75
C THR A 200 -10.84 -3.68 0.46
N THR A 201 -11.59 -4.43 1.27
CA THR A 201 -13.04 -4.28 1.32
C THR A 201 -13.53 -3.95 2.73
N GLU A 202 -14.47 -3.02 2.76
CA GLU A 202 -15.19 -2.60 3.95
C GLU A 202 -16.67 -2.97 3.79
N SER A 203 -16.99 -4.27 3.76
CA SER A 203 -18.38 -4.73 3.69
C SER A 203 -18.60 -5.93 4.60
N ALA A 204 -19.73 -5.94 5.32
CA ALA A 204 -20.03 -6.92 6.37
C ALA A 204 -19.93 -8.38 5.90
N GLN A 205 -20.16 -8.66 4.62
CA GLN A 205 -20.21 -10.01 4.05
C GLN A 205 -19.26 -10.19 2.85
N ALA A 206 -18.25 -9.34 2.68
CA ALA A 206 -17.37 -9.36 1.51
C ALA A 206 -16.01 -10.01 1.75
N ASN A 207 -15.43 -10.59 0.71
CA ASN A 207 -14.10 -11.19 0.74
C ASN A 207 -13.02 -10.23 0.27
N GLY A 208 -11.81 -10.45 0.78
CA GLY A 208 -10.63 -9.70 0.39
C GLY A 208 -10.21 -10.03 -1.03
N GLY A 209 -9.59 -9.06 -1.68
CA GLY A 209 -9.10 -9.18 -3.04
C GLY A 209 -7.88 -10.08 -3.12
N ASN A 210 -7.52 -10.52 -4.32
CA ASN A 210 -6.28 -11.26 -4.54
C ASN A 210 -5.20 -10.34 -5.08
N ILE A 211 -3.98 -10.51 -4.58
CA ILE A 211 -2.76 -9.93 -5.14
C ILE A 211 -1.89 -11.06 -5.67
N ASP A 212 -1.63 -11.05 -6.97
CA ASP A 212 -0.77 -12.03 -7.65
C ASP A 212 0.39 -11.30 -8.34
N ILE A 213 1.60 -11.55 -7.83
CA ILE A 213 2.83 -10.90 -8.24
C ILE A 213 3.78 -11.97 -8.79
N ARG A 214 4.24 -11.74 -10.01
CA ARG A 214 5.22 -12.57 -10.70
C ARG A 214 6.37 -11.72 -11.20
N ALA A 215 7.59 -12.20 -10.99
CA ALA A 215 8.82 -11.62 -11.53
C ALA A 215 9.82 -12.74 -11.81
N VAL A 216 10.77 -12.54 -12.70
CA VAL A 216 11.80 -13.56 -12.98
C VAL A 216 12.87 -13.53 -11.89
N ASP A 217 13.48 -12.39 -11.65
CA ASP A 217 14.67 -12.25 -10.80
C ASP A 217 14.29 -12.03 -9.34
N HIS A 218 13.61 -10.92 -9.00
CA HIS A 218 13.26 -10.64 -7.60
C HIS A 218 11.97 -9.86 -7.39
N VAL A 219 11.45 -10.02 -6.17
CA VAL A 219 10.50 -9.10 -5.55
C VAL A 219 11.16 -8.57 -4.27
N ARG A 220 11.36 -7.25 -4.22
CA ARG A 220 12.04 -6.58 -3.11
C ARG A 220 11.15 -5.49 -2.50
N LEU A 221 10.95 -5.58 -1.18
CA LEU A 221 10.25 -4.57 -0.40
C LEU A 221 11.23 -3.97 0.62
N VAL A 222 11.30 -2.63 0.68
CA VAL A 222 12.08 -1.90 1.68
C VAL A 222 11.23 -0.76 2.25
N ASN A 223 10.88 -0.85 3.54
CA ASN A 223 9.90 0.04 4.17
C ASN A 223 8.63 0.18 3.30
N SER A 224 7.94 -0.93 3.04
CA SER A 224 6.82 -0.97 2.09
C SER A 224 5.82 -2.08 2.42
N GLU A 225 4.64 -2.01 1.80
CA GLU A 225 3.51 -2.88 2.14
C GLU A 225 2.90 -3.60 0.93
N ILE A 226 2.58 -4.89 1.09
CA ILE A 226 1.63 -5.59 0.24
C ILE A 226 0.53 -6.14 1.14
N SER A 227 -0.72 -5.74 0.92
CA SER A 227 -1.80 -6.20 1.81
C SER A 227 -3.13 -6.49 1.14
N THR A 228 -3.79 -7.51 1.66
CA THR A 228 -5.21 -7.76 1.40
C THR A 228 -5.93 -7.67 2.74
N SER A 229 -7.05 -6.96 2.79
CA SER A 229 -7.77 -6.75 4.04
C SER A 229 -9.28 -6.78 3.87
N VAL A 230 -9.96 -7.37 4.84
CA VAL A 230 -11.41 -7.31 5.01
C VAL A 230 -11.73 -6.75 6.37
N ILE A 231 -12.47 -5.65 6.40
CA ILE A 231 -12.94 -4.98 7.62
C ILE A 231 -14.38 -5.42 8.00
N GLY A 232 -15.01 -6.25 7.17
CA GLY A 232 -16.33 -6.84 7.37
C GLY A 232 -16.51 -7.79 8.56
N ALA A 233 -17.77 -8.11 8.86
CA ALA A 233 -18.23 -8.93 10.00
C ALA A 233 -18.27 -10.46 9.74
N GLU A 234 -18.20 -10.91 8.49
CA GLU A 234 -18.27 -12.34 8.11
C GLU A 234 -17.29 -12.73 6.99
N GLY A 235 -16.57 -11.76 6.41
CA GLY A 235 -15.76 -11.94 5.22
C GLY A 235 -14.36 -12.51 5.43
N SER A 236 -13.87 -13.35 4.51
CA SER A 236 -12.53 -13.94 4.59
C SER A 236 -11.46 -13.03 3.99
N GLY A 237 -10.27 -13.00 4.59
CA GLY A 237 -9.10 -12.27 4.08
C GLY A 237 -8.74 -12.70 2.66
N GLY A 238 -8.11 -11.79 1.91
CA GLY A 238 -7.70 -12.03 0.53
C GLY A 238 -6.52 -12.98 0.40
N ASN A 239 -6.11 -13.30 -0.82
CA ASN A 239 -4.92 -14.13 -1.05
C ASN A 239 -3.79 -13.31 -1.67
N ILE A 240 -2.57 -13.57 -1.23
CA ILE A 240 -1.33 -13.01 -1.77
C ILE A 240 -0.50 -14.15 -2.34
N PHE A 241 -0.13 -14.05 -3.61
CA PHE A 241 0.78 -14.97 -4.27
C PHE A 241 1.98 -14.19 -4.84
N ILE A 242 3.20 -14.63 -4.50
CA ILE A 242 4.45 -13.99 -4.92
C ILE A 242 5.39 -15.07 -5.45
N ASP A 243 5.79 -14.96 -6.72
CA ASP A 243 6.62 -15.97 -7.42
C ASP A 243 7.82 -15.38 -8.19
N PRO A 244 8.96 -15.15 -7.49
CA PRO A 244 10.24 -14.81 -8.11
C PRO A 244 11.40 -15.75 -7.75
N ASN A 245 12.57 -15.59 -8.39
CA ASN A 245 13.80 -16.28 -7.97
C ASN A 245 14.32 -15.85 -6.58
N LEU A 246 14.02 -14.63 -6.14
CA LEU A 246 14.35 -14.07 -4.82
C LEU A 246 13.21 -13.22 -4.26
N VAL A 247 12.82 -13.48 -3.01
CA VAL A 247 12.01 -12.55 -2.21
C VAL A 247 12.91 -11.91 -1.16
N LEU A 248 12.93 -10.57 -1.11
CA LEU A 248 13.68 -9.78 -0.13
C LEU A 248 12.74 -8.80 0.60
N LEU A 249 12.60 -8.98 1.92
CA LEU A 249 11.83 -8.10 2.79
C LEU A 249 12.76 -7.39 3.78
N GLN A 250 12.69 -6.07 3.82
CA GLN A 250 13.42 -5.24 4.78
C GLN A 250 12.47 -4.20 5.38
N ASP A 251 12.26 -4.24 6.70
CA ASP A 251 11.32 -3.37 7.40
C ASP A 251 9.95 -3.29 6.69
N SER A 252 9.46 -4.43 6.19
CA SER A 252 8.34 -4.45 5.24
C SER A 252 7.23 -5.39 5.69
N THR A 253 6.01 -5.09 5.23
CA THR A 253 4.81 -5.78 5.67
C THR A 253 4.13 -6.49 4.50
N VAL A 254 3.86 -7.79 4.65
CA VAL A 254 3.03 -8.59 3.73
C VAL A 254 1.90 -9.22 4.52
N THR A 255 0.66 -8.75 4.34
CA THR A 255 -0.45 -9.20 5.20
C THR A 255 -1.73 -9.54 4.45
N ALA A 256 -2.43 -10.57 4.94
CA ALA A 256 -3.71 -11.02 4.41
C ALA A 256 -4.72 -11.13 5.54
N ARG A 257 -5.17 -9.97 6.03
CA ARG A 257 -5.92 -9.85 7.29
C ARG A 257 -7.42 -9.96 7.08
N ALA A 258 -8.08 -10.48 8.10
CA ALA A 258 -9.52 -10.35 8.29
C ALA A 258 -9.80 -9.85 9.71
N VAL A 259 -10.97 -9.25 9.93
CA VAL A 259 -11.40 -8.88 11.29
C VAL A 259 -12.13 -10.05 11.94
N THR A 260 -13.19 -10.55 11.32
CA THR A 260 -14.09 -11.57 11.92
C THR A 260 -14.13 -12.88 11.15
N GLY A 261 -14.02 -12.85 9.82
CA GLY A 261 -13.90 -14.07 9.02
C GLY A 261 -12.51 -14.69 9.11
N SER A 262 -12.26 -15.74 8.33
CA SER A 262 -10.96 -16.41 8.33
C SER A 262 -9.89 -15.49 7.74
N GLY A 263 -8.69 -15.49 8.32
CA GLY A 263 -7.55 -14.82 7.71
C GLY A 263 -7.24 -15.39 6.32
N GLY A 264 -6.54 -14.61 5.49
CA GLY A 264 -6.29 -14.94 4.09
C GLY A 264 -5.19 -15.99 3.86
N ASN A 265 -4.74 -16.18 2.62
CA ASN A 265 -3.58 -17.03 2.35
C ASN A 265 -2.43 -16.25 1.71
N ILE A 266 -1.23 -16.40 2.24
CA ILE A 266 -0.01 -15.84 1.68
C ILE A 266 0.87 -16.98 1.19
N THR A 267 1.22 -17.00 -0.09
CA THR A 267 2.10 -18.01 -0.68
C THR A 267 3.26 -17.34 -1.39
N PHE A 268 4.46 -17.70 -0.97
CA PHE A 268 5.70 -17.40 -1.68
C PHE A 268 6.19 -18.65 -2.38
N VAL A 269 6.48 -18.55 -3.68
CA VAL A 269 7.18 -19.58 -4.45
C VAL A 269 8.49 -18.97 -4.87
N THR A 270 9.58 -19.37 -4.22
CA THR A 270 10.88 -18.76 -4.50
C THR A 270 12.01 -19.68 -4.08
N PRO A 271 13.08 -19.86 -4.86
CA PRO A 271 14.28 -20.53 -4.38
C PRO A 271 14.85 -19.93 -3.09
N LEU A 272 14.79 -18.61 -2.93
CA LEU A 272 15.41 -17.88 -1.83
C LEU A 272 14.46 -16.84 -1.23
N PHE A 273 14.13 -17.02 0.05
CA PHE A 273 13.33 -16.07 0.83
C PHE A 273 14.21 -15.45 1.93
N LEU A 274 14.43 -14.14 1.86
CA LEU A 274 15.17 -13.33 2.82
C LEU A 274 14.25 -12.29 3.44
N ALA A 275 14.14 -12.28 4.78
CA ALA A 275 13.43 -11.24 5.51
C ALA A 275 14.25 -10.80 6.71
N ASP A 276 14.29 -9.50 7.01
CA ASP A 276 14.86 -9.03 8.28
C ASP A 276 13.89 -9.28 9.47
N PRO A 277 14.36 -9.12 10.73
CA PRO A 277 13.51 -9.33 11.90
C PRO A 277 12.36 -8.31 12.06
N ASP A 278 12.47 -7.15 11.42
CA ASP A 278 11.49 -6.06 11.51
C ASP A 278 10.36 -6.24 10.49
N SER A 279 10.56 -7.07 9.47
CA SER A 279 9.54 -7.42 8.48
C SER A 279 8.45 -8.32 9.05
N ILE A 280 7.20 -8.04 8.66
CA ILE A 280 6.00 -8.74 9.12
C ILE A 280 5.37 -9.50 7.96
N VAL A 281 5.15 -10.80 8.15
CA VAL A 281 4.32 -11.62 7.26
C VAL A 281 3.19 -12.26 8.08
N SER A 282 1.95 -11.86 7.84
CA SER A 282 0.81 -12.33 8.65
C SER A 282 -0.47 -12.51 7.86
N ALA A 283 -1.09 -13.67 8.02
CA ALA A 283 -2.42 -13.96 7.50
C ALA A 283 -3.46 -14.00 8.64
N SER A 284 -3.26 -13.24 9.72
CA SER A 284 -4.07 -13.34 10.94
C SER A 284 -5.50 -12.83 10.78
N SER A 285 -6.40 -13.34 11.61
CA SER A 285 -7.72 -12.75 11.87
C SER A 285 -7.84 -12.27 13.32
N GLU A 286 -8.63 -11.21 13.57
CA GLU A 286 -8.80 -10.67 14.94
C GLU A 286 -9.73 -11.55 15.79
N PHE A 287 -10.88 -11.93 15.24
CA PHE A 287 -11.90 -12.74 15.91
C PHE A 287 -12.15 -14.08 15.20
N GLY A 288 -11.72 -14.21 13.94
CA GLY A 288 -11.80 -15.46 13.18
C GLY A 288 -10.57 -16.34 13.33
N PRO A 289 -10.55 -17.51 12.69
CA PRO A 289 -9.34 -18.32 12.64
C PRO A 289 -8.28 -17.65 11.75
N ASP A 290 -7.02 -17.80 12.13
CA ASP A 290 -5.90 -17.34 11.31
C ASP A 290 -5.85 -18.08 9.97
N GLY A 291 -5.44 -17.34 8.95
CA GLY A 291 -5.16 -17.85 7.63
C GLY A 291 -3.80 -18.54 7.54
N LYS A 292 -3.37 -18.84 6.30
CA LYS A 292 -2.15 -19.63 6.08
C LYS A 292 -1.05 -18.83 5.42
N VAL A 293 0.15 -18.88 6.00
CA VAL A 293 1.39 -18.42 5.36
C VAL A 293 2.20 -19.62 4.91
N THR A 294 2.57 -19.67 3.63
CA THR A 294 3.38 -20.74 3.03
C THR A 294 4.55 -20.14 2.26
N ALA A 295 5.79 -20.48 2.65
CA ALA A 295 6.97 -20.22 1.83
C ALA A 295 7.47 -21.54 1.25
N ARG A 296 7.35 -21.70 -0.07
CA ARG A 296 7.94 -22.81 -0.82
C ARG A 296 9.30 -22.37 -1.33
N SER A 297 10.32 -22.56 -0.49
CA SER A 297 11.68 -22.21 -0.83
C SER A 297 12.70 -23.29 -0.48
N ASN A 298 13.81 -23.24 -1.20
CA ASN A 298 14.96 -24.11 -0.93
C ASN A 298 15.78 -23.56 0.24
N LEU A 299 15.75 -22.24 0.44
CA LEU A 299 16.42 -21.55 1.53
C LEU A 299 15.51 -20.45 2.11
N ILE A 300 15.31 -20.49 3.43
CA ILE A 300 14.73 -19.41 4.23
C ILE A 300 15.83 -18.93 5.16
N ALA A 301 16.16 -17.65 5.10
CA ALA A 301 17.09 -17.04 6.04
C ALA A 301 16.56 -15.70 6.53
N THR A 302 16.78 -15.43 7.80
CA THR A 302 16.62 -14.07 8.33
C THR A 302 17.88 -13.29 7.95
N ILE A 303 17.72 -12.09 7.38
CA ILE A 303 18.85 -11.19 7.21
C ILE A 303 19.30 -10.85 8.63
N PRO A 304 20.50 -11.28 9.08
CA PRO A 304 20.98 -10.88 10.38
C PRO A 304 20.97 -9.36 10.40
N GLN A 305 20.43 -8.76 11.46
CA GLN A 305 20.77 -7.37 11.79
C GLN A 305 22.30 -7.31 11.71
N LEU A 306 22.83 -6.61 10.72
CA LEU A 306 24.23 -6.21 10.75
C LEU A 306 24.28 -5.25 11.92
N GLU A 307 24.51 -5.78 13.13
CA GLU A 307 24.91 -4.96 14.26
C GLU A 307 26.09 -4.14 13.72
N SER A 308 25.87 -2.83 13.59
CA SER A 308 26.95 -1.93 13.34
C SER A 308 27.88 -2.15 14.52
N LYS A 309 28.98 -2.89 14.30
CA LYS A 309 30.08 -2.91 15.23
C LYS A 309 30.74 -1.55 15.11
N SER A 310 30.06 -0.52 15.63
CA SER A 310 30.71 0.70 16.05
C SER A 310 31.54 0.28 17.25
N ASP A 311 32.74 -0.22 16.96
CA ASP A 311 33.83 -0.14 17.92
C ASP A 311 33.98 1.35 18.21
N SER A 312 33.25 1.82 19.22
CA SER A 312 33.57 3.04 19.91
C SER A 312 34.97 2.81 20.45
N ALA A 313 35.98 3.29 19.71
CA ALA A 313 37.33 3.44 20.20
C ALA A 313 37.25 4.41 21.39
N THR A 314 36.95 3.87 22.57
CA THR A 314 37.13 4.56 23.84
C THR A 314 38.62 4.80 23.93
N SER A 315 39.01 6.06 23.74
CA SER A 315 40.36 6.55 23.93
C SER A 315 40.93 6.02 25.24
N ALA A 316 41.91 5.14 25.15
CA ALA A 316 42.71 4.72 26.29
C ALA A 316 43.33 5.97 26.93
N PRO A 317 43.25 6.16 28.27
CA PRO A 317 43.96 7.24 28.92
C PRO A 317 45.48 7.02 28.78
N PRO A 318 46.28 8.09 28.62
CA PRO A 318 47.72 7.95 28.40
C PRO A 318 48.41 7.30 29.60
N LYS A 319 49.28 6.32 29.31
CA LYS A 319 50.15 5.64 30.26
C LYS A 319 51.03 6.65 31.03
N PRO A 320 51.09 6.62 32.37
CA PRO A 320 52.08 7.39 33.10
C PRO A 320 53.49 6.78 32.92
N LEU A 321 54.45 7.66 32.64
CA LEU A 321 55.88 7.37 32.54
C LEU A 321 56.42 6.76 33.85
N ARG A 322 57.02 5.57 33.77
CA ARG A 322 57.77 4.96 34.88
C ARG A 322 59.09 5.72 35.11
N ARG A 323 59.25 6.36 36.27
CA ARG A 323 60.57 6.59 36.89
C ARG A 323 60.61 5.98 38.29
N THR A 324 61.38 4.90 38.39
CA THR A 324 62.37 4.58 39.43
C THR A 324 62.07 4.88 40.90
N GLY A 325 62.07 3.83 41.73
CA GLY A 325 62.78 3.87 43.02
C GLY A 325 61.97 3.65 44.30
N ARG A 326 62.11 2.43 44.85
CA ARG A 326 62.30 2.06 46.28
C ARG A 326 61.35 2.58 47.38
N TRP A 327 60.79 1.61 48.14
CA TRP A 327 60.59 1.52 49.62
C TRP A 327 59.92 2.72 50.34
N ARG A 328 58.92 2.62 51.22
CA ARG A 328 58.62 1.67 52.32
C ARG A 328 57.24 2.00 52.92
N ALA A 329 56.78 1.14 53.84
CA ALA A 329 55.45 1.02 54.42
C ALA A 329 55.09 2.01 55.57
N LYS A 330 53.86 1.80 56.11
CA LYS A 330 53.24 2.30 57.38
C LYS A 330 52.63 3.70 57.30
N HIS A 331 51.51 4.04 57.92
CA HIS A 331 50.42 3.40 58.68
C HIS A 331 49.43 4.55 59.04
N LEU A 332 48.25 4.20 59.57
CA LEU A 332 47.35 5.00 60.43
C LEU A 332 46.54 6.17 59.80
N TYR A 333 45.28 6.51 60.14
CA TYR A 333 44.15 6.00 60.96
C TYR A 333 42.88 6.79 60.51
N PRO A 334 41.65 6.39 60.90
CA PRO A 334 40.35 6.98 60.49
C PRO A 334 39.68 7.85 61.58
N CYS A 335 38.67 8.68 61.24
CA CYS A 335 37.39 8.84 61.98
C CYS A 335 36.50 10.04 61.55
N ARG A 336 35.19 9.73 61.44
CA ARG A 336 33.97 10.41 61.99
C ARG A 336 33.78 11.93 61.76
N THR A 337 32.60 12.42 61.35
CA THR A 337 31.40 12.52 62.21
C THR A 337 30.15 13.06 61.49
N ARG A 338 28.98 12.51 61.88
CA ARG A 338 27.63 13.10 62.11
C ARG A 338 26.77 13.70 60.98
N CYS A 339 25.61 13.07 60.76
CA CYS A 339 24.35 13.68 60.28
C CYS A 339 23.33 13.82 61.43
N PRO A 340 22.50 14.89 61.41
CA PRO A 340 21.17 14.94 62.04
C PRO A 340 20.01 15.15 61.00
N PRO A 341 18.72 15.09 61.42
CA PRO A 341 17.68 14.33 60.69
C PRO A 341 16.59 15.14 59.95
N HIS A 342 15.71 14.38 59.27
CA HIS A 342 14.46 14.69 58.54
C HIS A 342 13.51 15.73 59.16
N PRO A 343 12.64 16.31 58.30
CA PRO A 343 11.24 16.56 58.67
C PRO A 343 10.21 15.93 57.72
N THR A 344 9.07 15.59 58.31
CA THR A 344 7.80 15.08 57.76
C THR A 344 6.85 16.20 57.30
N TRP A 345 6.02 15.96 56.27
CA TRP A 345 4.76 16.68 56.00
C TRP A 345 3.76 15.69 55.34
N ARG A 346 2.77 15.13 56.06
CA ARG A 346 1.39 15.57 56.37
C ARG A 346 0.41 15.62 55.19
N MET A 347 -0.58 14.70 55.26
CA MET A 347 -1.85 14.66 54.54
C MET A 347 -2.76 15.86 54.87
N ALA A 348 -3.60 16.26 53.91
CA ALA A 348 -4.76 17.12 54.12
C ALA A 348 -6.03 16.47 53.53
N GLN A 349 -7.13 16.63 54.26
CA GLN A 349 -8.45 16.01 54.08
C GLN A 349 -9.37 16.81 53.13
N GLN A 350 -10.43 16.12 52.68
CA GLN A 350 -11.64 16.65 52.01
C GLN A 350 -12.36 17.77 52.80
N PRO A 351 -13.28 18.48 52.11
CA PRO A 351 -14.55 18.80 52.75
C PRO A 351 -15.82 18.47 51.91
N SER A 352 -16.81 17.97 52.65
CA SER A 352 -18.28 18.17 52.63
C SER A 352 -19.16 17.91 51.38
N ARG A 353 -20.13 17.01 51.59
CA ARG A 353 -21.45 16.90 50.92
C ARG A 353 -22.45 17.95 51.45
N ASN A 354 -23.28 18.48 50.53
CA ASN A 354 -24.66 18.97 50.64
C ASN A 354 -25.13 19.03 49.15
N GLY A 355 -26.32 18.70 48.66
CA GLY A 355 -27.64 18.34 49.18
C GLY A 355 -28.70 18.87 48.18
N THR A 356 -29.65 18.01 47.75
CA THR A 356 -31.00 18.28 47.13
C THR A 356 -31.09 18.97 45.74
N LEU A 357 -31.68 18.35 44.69
CA LEU A 357 -33.12 18.16 44.34
C LEU A 357 -33.88 19.48 44.06
N ASP A 358 -34.21 19.79 42.79
CA ASP A 358 -35.60 19.96 42.30
C ASP A 358 -35.67 20.17 40.75
N ARG A 359 -36.87 19.90 40.22
CA ARG A 359 -37.40 19.77 38.86
C ARG A 359 -37.39 21.03 37.99
N ARG A 360 -37.19 20.87 36.68
CA ARG A 360 -38.19 20.98 35.58
C ARG A 360 -37.52 20.74 34.23
#